data_AF-B3V4E6-F1
#
_entry.id   AF-B3V4E6-F1
#
_cell.length_a   1.000
_cell.length_b   1.000
_cell.length_c   1.000
_cell.angle_alpha   90.00
_cell.angle_beta   90.00
_cell.angle_gamma   90.00
#
_symmetry.space_group_name_H-M   'P 1'
#
loop_
_entity.id
_entity.type
_entity.pdbx_description
1 polymer ?
#
loop_
_entity_poly.entity_id
_entity_poly.type
_entity_poly.pdbx_seq_one_letter_code
_entity_poly.pdbx_strand_id
1 'polypeptide(L)'
;DYALSEPTVPEHLKTRIKHYKDAYYNSSIQKFLSLEPYTRASSTRAPQIYHEECLRLEKLYFTKWAVHYLSKNGATDITLLQSYENEYEEAKKGDENADPRRDWGGQLRASISKKWKEREILDDVESAYIAGPRTNVNVNKEELKKQLTNTGNNIEAQLNNVKELESKAIQAANKHMNNRDDKSLEKQHKEAYSTLGKELRSLVDLMGEAEFQRILLLTTLPKDEQIKMIIQAMDKGSTDCS
;
A
#
# COMPACT_ATOMS: atom_id res chain seq x y z
N ASP A 1 -13.09 14.00 37.84
CA ASP A 1 -13.04 13.24 36.59
C ASP A 1 -13.14 14.17 35.39
N TYR A 2 -11.99 14.66 34.92
CA TYR A 2 -11.91 15.19 33.56
C TYR A 2 -11.90 13.99 32.62
N ALA A 3 -12.94 13.85 31.80
CA ALA A 3 -12.95 12.88 30.72
C ALA A 3 -11.71 13.15 29.85
N LEU A 4 -10.73 12.25 29.90
CA LEU A 4 -9.59 12.23 28.99
C LEU A 4 -10.19 12.05 27.59
N SER A 5 -10.28 13.13 26.82
CA SER A 5 -10.64 13.08 25.41
C SER A 5 -9.72 12.09 24.71
N GLU A 6 -10.27 11.17 23.93
CA GLU A 6 -9.47 10.26 23.11
C GLU A 6 -8.42 11.06 22.32
N PRO A 7 -7.17 10.57 22.24
CA PRO A 7 -6.15 11.16 21.38
C PRO A 7 -6.70 11.32 19.96
N THR A 8 -6.94 12.55 19.53
CA THR A 8 -7.44 12.83 18.18
C THR A 8 -6.33 13.44 17.33
N VAL A 9 -6.07 12.82 16.19
CA VAL A 9 -5.19 13.35 15.15
C VAL A 9 -5.86 14.58 14.51
N PRO A 10 -5.11 15.66 14.18
CA PRO A 10 -5.66 16.84 13.50
C PRO A 10 -6.34 16.52 12.16
N GLU A 11 -7.38 17.29 11.80
CA GLU A 11 -8.17 17.07 10.58
C GLU A 11 -7.35 17.09 9.28
N HIS A 12 -6.31 17.92 9.22
CA HIS A 12 -5.43 17.97 8.05
C HIS A 12 -4.69 16.63 7.85
N LEU A 13 -4.32 15.94 8.94
CA LEU A 13 -3.64 14.65 8.87
C LEU A 13 -4.63 13.53 8.57
N LYS A 14 -5.86 13.56 9.11
CA LYS A 14 -6.95 12.66 8.68
C LYS A 14 -7.22 12.76 7.17
N THR A 15 -7.21 13.98 6.64
CA THR A 15 -7.38 14.22 5.19
C THR A 15 -6.26 13.58 4.39
N ARG A 16 -5.00 13.68 4.85
CA ARG A 16 -3.86 13.04 4.18
C ARG A 16 -3.87 11.52 4.27
N ILE A 17 -4.26 10.96 5.42
CA ILE A 17 -4.48 9.51 5.55
C ILE A 17 -5.54 9.04 4.55
N LYS A 18 -6.63 9.80 4.38
CA LYS A 18 -7.67 9.50 3.38
C LYS A 18 -7.11 9.50 1.96
N HIS A 19 -6.32 10.50 1.57
CA HIS A 19 -5.72 10.56 0.23
C HIS A 19 -4.79 9.37 -0.04
N TYR A 20 -3.93 9.01 0.92
CA TYR A 20 -3.08 7.84 0.82
C TYR A 20 -3.90 6.55 0.69
N LYS A 21 -4.92 6.38 1.54
CA LYS A 21 -5.86 5.24 1.48
C LYS A 21 -6.55 5.11 0.13
N ASP A 22 -7.08 6.22 -0.40
CA ASP A 22 -7.76 6.22 -1.70
C ASP A 22 -6.76 5.92 -2.84
N ALA A 23 -5.51 6.38 -2.75
CA ALA A 23 -4.47 6.03 -3.73
C ALA A 23 -4.04 4.56 -3.64
N TYR A 24 -3.95 4.00 -2.43
CA TYR A 24 -3.70 2.58 -2.22
C TYR A 24 -4.82 1.74 -2.82
N TYR A 25 -6.08 2.05 -2.54
CA TYR A 25 -7.24 1.39 -3.12
C TYR A 25 -7.21 1.39 -4.65
N ASN A 26 -6.98 2.57 -5.25
CA ASN A 26 -6.89 2.70 -6.70
C ASN A 26 -5.74 1.87 -7.28
N SER A 27 -4.59 1.82 -6.58
CA SER A 27 -3.47 0.97 -6.99
C SER A 27 -3.81 -0.51 -6.91
N SER A 28 -4.53 -0.97 -5.88
CA SER A 28 -4.97 -2.36 -5.77
C SER A 28 -5.97 -2.75 -6.85
N ILE A 29 -6.94 -1.89 -7.15
CA ILE A 29 -7.88 -2.11 -8.27
C ILE A 29 -7.14 -2.16 -9.60
N GLN A 30 -6.18 -1.26 -9.82
CA GLN A 30 -5.41 -1.25 -11.06
C GLN A 30 -4.53 -2.50 -11.20
N LYS A 31 -3.94 -3.01 -10.12
CA LYS A 31 -3.22 -4.30 -10.12
C LYS A 31 -4.11 -5.43 -10.65
N PHE A 32 -5.31 -5.57 -10.09
CA PHE A 32 -6.28 -6.54 -10.56
C PHE A 32 -6.64 -6.36 -12.05
N LEU A 33 -6.97 -5.13 -12.46
CA LEU A 33 -7.34 -4.81 -13.85
C LEU A 33 -6.18 -5.07 -14.83
N SER A 34 -4.94 -4.87 -14.39
CA SER A 34 -3.75 -5.15 -15.18
C SER A 34 -3.46 -6.65 -15.25
N LEU A 35 -3.77 -7.44 -14.21
CA LEU A 35 -3.59 -8.90 -14.18
C LEU A 35 -4.63 -9.64 -15.04
N GLU A 36 -5.89 -9.21 -15.00
CA GLU A 36 -7.00 -9.91 -15.63
C GLU A 36 -6.74 -10.31 -17.11
N PRO A 37 -6.23 -9.42 -18.00
CA PRO A 37 -5.91 -9.77 -19.38
C PRO A 37 -4.81 -10.83 -19.52
N TYR A 38 -3.80 -10.84 -18.64
CA TYR A 38 -2.70 -11.81 -18.71
C TYR A 38 -3.16 -13.23 -18.36
N THR A 39 -4.18 -13.37 -17.51
CA THR A 39 -4.76 -14.68 -17.18
C THR A 39 -5.62 -15.26 -18.31
N ARG A 40 -6.08 -14.43 -19.25
CA ARG A 40 -6.93 -14.84 -20.38
C ARG A 40 -6.15 -15.45 -21.54
N ALA A 41 -4.89 -15.08 -21.73
CA ALA A 41 -4.12 -15.41 -22.93
C ALA A 41 -3.74 -16.91 -23.05
N SER A 42 -4.25 -17.79 -22.17
CA SER A 42 -3.86 -19.21 -22.03
C SER A 42 -2.34 -19.45 -21.98
N SER A 43 -1.57 -18.38 -21.72
CA SER A 43 -0.13 -18.39 -21.60
C SER A 43 0.19 -18.62 -20.15
N THR A 44 0.86 -19.74 -19.86
CA THR A 44 1.36 -20.05 -18.52
C THR A 44 2.33 -18.99 -17.99
N ARG A 45 2.92 -18.19 -18.88
CA ARG A 45 3.92 -17.17 -18.54
C ARG A 45 3.35 -15.77 -18.38
N ALA A 46 2.16 -15.49 -18.89
CA ALA A 46 1.57 -14.15 -18.88
C ALA A 46 1.31 -13.62 -17.44
N PRO A 47 0.69 -14.38 -16.52
CA PRO A 47 0.55 -13.95 -15.13
C PRO A 47 1.89 -13.72 -14.42
N GLN A 48 2.90 -14.53 -14.74
CA GLN A 48 4.25 -14.38 -14.20
C GLN A 48 4.89 -13.07 -14.67
N ILE A 49 4.77 -12.72 -15.96
CA ILE A 49 5.30 -11.46 -16.51
C ILE A 49 4.65 -10.25 -15.82
N TYR A 50 3.32 -10.30 -15.62
CA TYR A 50 2.63 -9.26 -14.86
C TYR A 50 3.17 -9.15 -13.42
N HIS A 51 3.31 -10.28 -12.72
CA HIS A 51 3.78 -10.28 -11.35
C HIS A 51 5.20 -9.70 -11.22
N GLU A 52 6.10 -10.09 -12.13
CA GLU A 52 7.45 -9.53 -12.24
C GLU A 52 7.40 -8.00 -12.47
N GLU A 53 6.52 -7.53 -13.36
CA GLU A 53 6.39 -6.10 -13.65
C GLU A 53 5.81 -5.31 -12.47
N CYS A 54 4.79 -5.84 -11.80
CA CYS A 54 4.25 -5.25 -10.59
C CYS A 54 5.32 -5.10 -9.52
N LEU A 55 6.08 -6.17 -9.23
CA LEU A 55 7.15 -6.14 -8.23
C LEU A 55 8.26 -5.17 -8.61
N ARG A 56 8.62 -5.11 -9.91
CA ARG A 56 9.62 -4.17 -10.41
C ARG A 56 9.20 -2.71 -10.20
N LEU A 57 7.95 -2.38 -10.52
CA LEU A 57 7.39 -1.05 -10.32
C LEU A 57 7.23 -0.70 -8.84
N GLU A 58 6.74 -1.63 -8.01
CA GLU A 58 6.68 -1.43 -6.56
C GLU A 58 8.07 -1.17 -5.98
N LYS A 59 9.07 -1.98 -6.34
CA LYS A 59 10.46 -1.78 -5.89
C LYS A 59 11.00 -0.41 -6.30
N LEU A 60 10.79 0.01 -7.56
CA LEU A 60 11.25 1.31 -8.06
C LEU A 60 10.69 2.47 -7.23
N TYR A 61 9.38 2.50 -7.00
CA TYR A 61 8.75 3.61 -6.30
C TYR A 61 8.90 3.53 -4.78
N PHE A 62 8.95 2.34 -4.21
CA PHE A 62 9.28 2.12 -2.80
C PHE A 62 10.68 2.61 -2.47
N THR A 63 11.70 2.18 -3.22
CA THR A 63 13.10 2.58 -2.97
C THR A 63 13.29 4.08 -3.18
N LYS A 64 12.64 4.67 -4.20
CA LYS A 64 12.58 6.14 -4.36
C LYS A 64 12.02 6.84 -3.13
N TRP A 65 10.90 6.35 -2.62
CA TRP A 65 10.26 6.89 -1.42
C TRP A 65 11.16 6.70 -0.18
N ALA A 66 11.78 5.54 -0.01
CA ALA A 66 12.63 5.21 1.14
C ALA A 66 13.84 6.13 1.21
N VAL A 67 14.52 6.38 0.07
CA VAL A 67 15.60 7.36 -0.02
C VAL A 67 15.11 8.75 0.40
N HIS A 68 14.01 9.24 -0.17
CA HIS A 68 13.45 10.54 0.20
C HIS A 68 13.13 10.63 1.71
N TYR A 69 12.46 9.63 2.25
CA TYR A 69 12.07 9.56 3.66
C TYR A 69 13.31 9.59 4.59
N LEU A 70 14.31 8.77 4.30
CA LEU A 70 15.54 8.65 5.12
C LEU A 70 16.40 9.91 5.05
N SER A 71 16.61 10.47 3.86
CA SER A 71 17.38 11.71 3.69
C SER A 71 16.75 12.88 4.43
N LYS A 72 15.41 13.00 4.39
CA LYS A 72 14.69 14.10 5.03
C LYS A 72 14.60 13.97 6.55
N ASN A 73 14.48 12.74 7.05
CA ASN A 73 14.34 12.48 8.48
C ASN A 73 15.67 12.36 9.23
N GLY A 74 16.79 12.62 8.55
CA GLY A 74 18.12 12.64 9.14
C GLY A 74 18.53 11.28 9.68
N ALA A 75 18.37 10.23 8.87
CA ALA A 75 18.75 8.87 9.23
C ALA A 75 20.16 8.85 9.85
N THR A 76 20.24 8.48 11.14
CA THR A 76 21.50 8.28 11.87
C THR A 76 22.27 7.08 11.32
N ASP A 77 21.53 6.11 10.76
CA ASP A 77 22.05 4.95 10.06
C ASP A 77 22.37 5.29 8.59
N ILE A 78 23.57 5.81 8.36
CA ILE A 78 24.11 6.12 7.04
C ILE A 78 24.16 4.86 6.16
N THR A 79 24.38 3.69 6.75
CA THR A 79 24.46 2.41 6.03
C THR A 79 23.10 2.04 5.43
N LEU A 80 22.02 2.27 6.19
CA LEU A 80 20.65 2.02 5.71
C LEU A 80 20.29 2.93 4.53
N LEU A 81 20.60 4.23 4.62
CA LEU A 81 20.37 5.17 3.52
C LEU A 81 21.14 4.73 2.26
N GLN A 82 22.44 4.44 2.39
CA GLN A 82 23.27 3.98 1.27
C GLN A 82 22.75 2.68 0.64
N SER A 83 22.21 1.76 1.44
CA SER A 83 21.58 0.54 0.93
C SER A 83 20.40 0.88 0.01
N TYR A 84 19.47 1.73 0.46
CA TYR A 84 18.32 2.12 -0.35
C TYR A 84 18.68 3.00 -1.55
N GLU A 85 19.72 3.84 -1.46
CA GLU A 85 20.26 4.57 -2.61
C GLU A 85 20.77 3.61 -3.69
N ASN A 86 21.53 2.59 -3.30
CA ASN A 86 22.00 1.56 -4.22
C ASN A 86 20.83 0.77 -4.83
N GLU A 87 19.86 0.34 -4.01
CA GLU A 87 18.68 -0.37 -4.51
C GLU A 87 17.83 0.47 -5.47
N TYR A 88 17.70 1.78 -5.19
CA TYR A 88 16.97 2.69 -6.06
C TYR A 88 17.68 2.87 -7.40
N GLU A 89 19.01 3.06 -7.41
CA GLU A 89 19.77 3.18 -8.66
C GLU A 89 19.70 1.89 -9.49
N GLU A 90 19.75 0.71 -8.85
CA GLU A 90 19.55 -0.56 -9.56
C GLU A 90 18.11 -0.71 -10.11
N ALA A 91 17.10 -0.32 -9.33
CA ALA A 91 15.72 -0.35 -9.79
C ALA A 91 15.48 0.63 -10.96
N LYS A 92 16.12 1.79 -10.93
CA LYS A 92 16.06 2.81 -11.99
C LYS A 92 16.73 2.33 -13.28
N LYS A 93 17.94 1.74 -13.21
CA LYS A 93 18.56 1.09 -14.37
C LYS A 93 17.69 -0.03 -14.93
N GLY A 94 17.04 -0.81 -14.06
CA GLY A 94 16.07 -1.83 -14.46
C GLY A 94 14.85 -1.24 -15.18
N ASP A 95 14.36 -0.08 -14.75
CA ASP A 95 13.25 0.63 -15.38
C ASP A 95 13.60 1.21 -16.75
N GLU A 96 14.80 1.77 -16.91
CA GLU A 96 15.31 2.28 -18.19
C GLU A 96 15.41 1.19 -19.26
N ASN A 97 15.69 -0.05 -18.84
CA ASN A 97 15.82 -1.21 -19.74
C ASN A 97 14.56 -2.08 -19.84
N ALA A 98 13.47 -1.71 -19.14
CA ALA A 98 12.26 -2.52 -19.11
C ALA A 98 11.52 -2.48 -20.46
N ASP A 99 10.97 -3.62 -20.89
CA ASP A 99 10.11 -3.68 -22.08
C ASP A 99 8.82 -2.88 -21.81
N PRO A 100 8.56 -1.77 -22.53
CA PRO A 100 7.38 -0.93 -22.29
C PRO A 100 6.04 -1.66 -22.45
N ARG A 101 6.03 -2.81 -23.12
CA ARG A 101 4.83 -3.65 -23.31
C ARG A 101 4.44 -4.43 -22.05
N ARG A 102 5.29 -4.46 -21.01
CA ARG A 102 4.98 -5.10 -19.73
C ARG A 102 3.94 -4.34 -18.91
N ASP A 103 3.85 -3.02 -19.06
CA ASP A 103 2.79 -2.18 -18.49
C ASP A 103 1.91 -1.61 -19.60
N TRP A 104 0.93 -2.40 -20.02
CA TRP A 104 0.06 -2.03 -21.14
C TRP A 104 -0.71 -0.73 -20.83
N GLY A 105 -0.36 0.34 -21.53
CA GLY A 105 -1.00 1.65 -21.36
C GLY A 105 -0.48 2.47 -20.18
N GLY A 106 0.57 2.00 -19.48
CA GLY A 106 1.21 2.76 -18.41
C GLY A 106 0.39 2.91 -17.13
N GLN A 107 -0.75 2.21 -17.04
CA GLN A 107 -1.73 2.43 -15.97
C GLN A 107 -1.24 1.87 -14.64
N LEU A 108 -0.56 0.72 -14.66
CA LEU A 108 -0.02 0.10 -13.45
C LEU A 108 1.08 0.99 -12.84
N ARG A 109 2.00 1.48 -13.68
CA ARG A 109 3.04 2.43 -13.26
C ARG A 109 2.41 3.69 -12.70
N ALA A 110 1.42 4.28 -13.39
CA ALA A 110 0.77 5.51 -12.93
C ALA A 110 0.09 5.34 -11.57
N SER A 111 -0.61 4.21 -11.34
CA SER A 111 -1.29 3.96 -10.07
C SER A 111 -0.32 3.69 -8.91
N ILE A 112 0.71 2.88 -9.14
CA ILE A 112 1.75 2.58 -8.13
C ILE A 112 2.53 3.85 -7.79
N SER A 113 2.93 4.62 -8.80
CA SER A 113 3.62 5.90 -8.61
C SER A 113 2.79 6.86 -7.76
N LYS A 114 1.49 6.98 -8.06
CA LYS A 114 0.57 7.84 -7.30
C LYS A 114 0.43 7.40 -5.84
N LYS A 115 0.30 6.09 -5.59
CA LYS A 115 0.25 5.53 -4.23
C LYS A 115 1.48 5.96 -3.41
N TRP A 116 2.68 5.77 -3.94
CA TRP A 116 3.92 6.15 -3.25
C TRP A 116 4.09 7.67 -3.12
N LYS A 117 3.58 8.46 -4.08
CA LYS A 117 3.60 9.92 -3.96
C LYS A 117 2.68 10.41 -2.84
N GLU A 118 1.49 9.83 -2.68
CA GLU A 118 0.61 10.17 -1.54
C GLU A 118 1.20 9.72 -0.21
N ARG A 119 1.94 8.60 -0.17
CA ARG A 119 2.72 8.18 1.01
C ARG A 119 3.76 9.24 1.38
N GLU A 120 4.56 9.68 0.40
CA GLU A 120 5.56 10.75 0.58
C GLU A 120 4.94 12.02 1.16
N ILE A 121 3.79 12.46 0.65
CA ILE A 121 3.08 13.64 1.13
C ILE A 121 2.53 13.42 2.55
N LEU A 122 2.04 12.23 2.87
CA LEU A 122 1.60 11.89 4.21
C LEU A 122 2.78 11.93 5.20
N ASP A 123 3.94 11.38 4.85
CA ASP A 123 5.15 11.40 5.68
C ASP A 123 5.63 12.81 6.00
N ASP A 124 5.52 13.73 5.04
CA ASP A 124 5.90 15.12 5.23
C ASP A 124 5.03 15.82 6.30
N VAL A 125 3.73 15.56 6.25
CA VAL A 125 2.77 16.12 7.22
C VAL A 125 2.88 15.41 8.58
N GLU A 126 3.07 14.09 8.56
CA GLU A 126 3.32 13.26 9.75
C GLU A 126 4.57 13.72 10.49
N SER A 127 5.68 13.94 9.77
CA SER A 127 6.94 14.41 10.34
C SER A 127 6.82 15.80 10.97
N ALA A 128 6.10 16.72 10.31
CA ALA A 128 5.83 18.05 10.85
C ALA A 128 4.97 17.99 12.12
N TYR A 129 3.97 17.11 12.15
CA TYR A 129 3.12 16.89 13.33
C TYR A 129 3.94 16.33 14.52
N ILE A 130 4.79 15.32 14.27
CA ILE A 130 5.63 14.70 15.30
C ILE A 130 6.67 15.68 15.87
N ALA A 131 7.22 16.56 15.04
CA ALA A 131 8.19 17.58 15.45
C ALA A 131 7.57 18.78 16.18
N GLY A 132 6.24 18.93 16.13
CA GLY A 132 5.53 20.03 16.75
C GLY A 132 5.58 20.03 18.29
N PRO A 133 5.14 21.13 18.94
CA PRO A 133 5.06 21.20 20.40
C PRO A 133 4.18 20.06 20.93
N ARG A 134 4.71 19.24 21.82
CA ARG A 134 3.96 18.15 22.45
C ARG A 134 2.88 18.76 23.34
N THR A 135 1.65 18.89 22.83
CA THR A 135 0.48 18.88 23.70
C THR A 135 0.50 17.55 24.42
N ASN A 136 0.36 17.54 25.75
CA ASN A 136 0.30 16.33 26.59
C ASN A 136 -0.85 15.42 26.13
N VAL A 137 -0.66 14.69 25.03
CA VAL A 137 -1.53 13.59 24.68
C VAL A 137 -1.14 12.50 25.66
N ASN A 138 -1.97 12.28 26.66
CA ASN A 138 -1.79 11.21 27.64
C ASN A 138 -2.08 9.86 26.94
N VAL A 139 -1.14 9.43 26.12
CA VAL A 139 -1.28 8.22 25.30
C VAL A 139 -0.60 7.07 26.00
N ASN A 140 -1.36 6.00 26.27
CA ASN A 140 -0.80 4.77 26.78
C ASN A 140 -0.07 4.03 25.64
N LYS A 141 1.27 4.11 25.64
CA LYS A 141 2.15 3.48 24.63
C LYS A 141 1.89 1.98 24.47
N GLU A 142 1.67 1.25 25.56
CA GLU A 142 1.47 -0.21 25.50
C GLU A 142 0.10 -0.58 24.96
N GLU A 143 -0.93 0.22 25.29
CA GLU A 143 -2.26 0.05 24.71
C GLU A 143 -2.25 0.33 23.19
N LEU A 144 -1.57 1.40 22.75
CA LEU A 144 -1.43 1.67 21.30
C LEU A 144 -0.71 0.56 20.56
N LYS A 145 0.38 0.00 21.11
CA LYS A 145 1.07 -1.13 20.50
C LYS A 145 0.15 -2.33 20.35
N LYS A 146 -0.68 -2.60 21.38
CA LYS A 146 -1.65 -3.69 21.37
C LYS A 146 -2.73 -3.45 20.32
N GLN A 147 -3.28 -2.24 20.24
CA GLN A 147 -4.25 -1.85 19.22
C GLN A 147 -3.67 -2.01 17.81
N LEU A 148 -2.47 -1.48 17.57
CA LEU A 148 -1.80 -1.58 16.28
C LEU A 148 -1.49 -3.03 15.90
N THR A 149 -1.11 -3.87 16.85
CA THR A 149 -0.91 -5.32 16.64
C THR A 149 -2.21 -6.00 16.23
N ASN A 150 -3.31 -5.72 16.93
CA ASN A 150 -4.63 -6.27 16.61
C ASN A 150 -5.10 -5.81 15.22
N THR A 151 -4.95 -4.52 14.91
CA THR A 151 -5.29 -3.97 13.58
C THR A 151 -4.41 -4.60 12.50
N GLY A 152 -3.11 -4.80 12.76
CA GLY A 152 -2.19 -5.50 11.87
C GLY A 152 -2.62 -6.94 11.56
N ASN A 153 -3.04 -7.69 12.58
CA ASN A 153 -3.58 -9.04 12.39
C ASN A 153 -4.87 -9.04 11.55
N ASN A 154 -5.75 -8.04 11.76
CA ASN A 154 -6.97 -7.89 10.96
C ASN A 154 -6.65 -7.53 9.50
N ILE A 155 -5.66 -6.68 9.26
CA ILE A 155 -5.18 -6.35 7.91
C ILE A 155 -4.66 -7.62 7.23
N GLU A 156 -3.86 -8.43 7.91
CA GLU A 156 -3.31 -9.66 7.33
C GLU A 156 -4.41 -10.69 6.99
N ALA A 157 -5.39 -10.86 7.89
CA ALA A 157 -6.55 -11.70 7.62
C ALA A 157 -7.38 -11.20 6.43
N GLN A 158 -7.63 -9.88 6.37
CA GLN A 158 -8.39 -9.27 5.28
C GLN A 158 -7.63 -9.34 3.95
N LEU A 159 -6.31 -9.19 3.97
CA LEU A 159 -5.46 -9.33 2.80
C LEU A 159 -5.54 -10.75 2.23
N ASN A 160 -5.53 -11.78 3.08
CA ASN A 160 -5.72 -13.16 2.64
C ASN A 160 -7.11 -13.39 2.01
N ASN A 161 -8.16 -12.80 2.59
CA ASN A 161 -9.51 -12.83 2.02
C ASN A 161 -9.57 -12.15 0.63
N VAL A 162 -8.94 -10.98 0.49
CA VAL A 162 -8.83 -10.28 -0.80
C VAL A 162 -8.11 -11.12 -1.85
N LYS A 163 -7.00 -11.79 -1.51
CA LYS A 163 -6.27 -12.68 -2.42
C LYS A 163 -7.14 -13.84 -2.92
N GLU A 164 -7.96 -14.42 -2.05
CA GLU A 164 -8.89 -15.49 -2.45
C GLU A 164 -9.99 -14.95 -3.39
N LEU A 165 -10.53 -13.77 -3.11
CA LEU A 165 -11.56 -13.14 -3.93
C LEU A 165 -11.04 -12.66 -5.28
N GLU A 166 -9.80 -12.20 -5.35
CA GLU A 166 -9.12 -11.87 -6.59
C GLU A 166 -9.02 -13.10 -7.51
N SER A 167 -8.58 -14.24 -6.98
CA SER A 167 -8.56 -15.51 -7.72
C SER A 167 -9.95 -15.90 -8.24
N LYS A 168 -11.00 -15.76 -7.40
CA LYS A 168 -12.39 -16.03 -7.83
C LYS A 168 -12.86 -15.06 -8.91
N ALA A 169 -12.54 -13.78 -8.79
CA ALA A 169 -12.92 -12.75 -9.76
C ALA A 169 -12.23 -12.97 -11.11
N ILE A 170 -10.95 -13.36 -11.11
CA ILE A 170 -10.21 -13.78 -12.31
C ILE A 170 -10.87 -15.00 -12.97
N GLN A 171 -11.22 -16.02 -12.18
CA GLN A 171 -11.89 -17.21 -12.71
C GLN A 171 -13.26 -16.86 -13.34
N ALA A 172 -14.05 -16.01 -12.68
CA ALA A 172 -15.34 -15.57 -13.20
C ALA A 172 -15.19 -14.75 -14.50
N ALA A 173 -14.20 -13.85 -14.55
CA ALA A 173 -13.84 -13.10 -15.75
C ALA A 173 -13.48 -14.02 -16.92
N ASN A 174 -12.63 -15.02 -16.68
CA ASN A 174 -12.21 -15.97 -17.72
C ASN A 174 -13.39 -16.80 -18.25
N LYS A 175 -14.29 -17.26 -17.37
CA LYS A 175 -15.51 -17.97 -17.78
C LYS A 175 -16.42 -17.11 -18.66
N HIS A 176 -16.69 -15.87 -18.23
CA HIS A 176 -17.51 -14.94 -19.00
C HIS A 176 -16.91 -14.65 -20.37
N MET A 177 -15.59 -14.43 -20.43
CA MET A 177 -14.90 -14.10 -21.68
C MET A 177 -14.90 -15.24 -22.69
N ASN A 178 -14.89 -16.50 -22.24
CA ASN A 178 -14.99 -17.69 -23.11
C ASN A 178 -16.41 -17.89 -23.65
N ASN A 179 -17.44 -17.36 -22.99
CA ASN A 179 -18.85 -17.52 -23.33
C ASN A 179 -19.59 -16.19 -23.19
N ARG A 180 -19.21 -15.19 -24.01
CA ARG A 180 -19.68 -13.79 -23.84
C ARG A 180 -21.18 -13.61 -23.95
N ASP A 181 -21.87 -14.49 -24.68
CA ASP A 181 -23.32 -14.43 -24.88
C ASP A 181 -24.11 -14.96 -23.66
N ASP A 182 -23.44 -15.65 -22.73
CA ASP A 182 -24.05 -16.14 -21.50
C ASP A 182 -24.19 -15.01 -20.46
N LYS A 183 -25.40 -14.45 -20.39
CA LYS A 183 -25.78 -13.42 -19.42
C LYS A 183 -25.62 -13.85 -17.96
N SER A 184 -25.68 -15.14 -17.66
CA SER A 184 -25.45 -15.66 -16.30
C SER A 184 -23.98 -15.49 -15.91
N LEU A 185 -23.06 -15.79 -16.83
CA LEU A 185 -21.62 -15.61 -16.60
C LEU A 185 -21.21 -14.15 -16.53
N GLU A 186 -21.83 -13.28 -17.34
CA GLU A 186 -21.64 -11.83 -17.23
C GLU A 186 -22.03 -11.32 -15.82
N LYS A 187 -23.18 -11.78 -15.32
CA LYS A 187 -23.65 -11.43 -13.97
C LYS A 187 -22.69 -11.92 -12.88
N GLN A 188 -22.24 -13.18 -12.96
CA GLN A 188 -21.27 -13.75 -12.01
C GLN A 188 -19.95 -12.96 -11.98
N HIS A 189 -19.42 -12.59 -13.16
CA HIS A 189 -18.21 -11.77 -13.25
C HIS A 189 -18.40 -10.41 -12.56
N LYS A 190 -19.51 -9.71 -12.85
CA LYS A 190 -19.81 -8.41 -12.21
C LYS A 190 -19.98 -8.52 -10.70
N GLU A 191 -20.62 -9.58 -10.21
CA GLU A 191 -20.81 -9.84 -8.78
C GLU A 191 -19.48 -10.12 -8.07
N ALA A 192 -18.61 -10.95 -8.68
CA ALA A 192 -17.28 -11.22 -8.14
C ALA A 192 -16.43 -9.93 -8.08
N TYR A 193 -16.45 -9.12 -9.13
CA TYR A 193 -15.74 -7.83 -9.16
C TYR A 193 -16.28 -6.85 -8.11
N SER A 194 -17.60 -6.75 -7.96
CA SER A 194 -18.23 -5.90 -6.94
C SER A 194 -17.87 -6.34 -5.53
N THR A 195 -17.80 -7.65 -5.29
CA THR A 195 -17.44 -8.23 -3.99
C THR A 195 -15.97 -7.93 -3.67
N LEU A 196 -15.06 -8.18 -4.61
CA LEU A 196 -13.65 -7.81 -4.47
C LEU A 196 -13.46 -6.31 -4.17
N GLY A 197 -14.16 -5.44 -4.89
CA GLY A 197 -14.10 -3.99 -4.67
C GLY A 197 -14.55 -3.56 -3.28
N LYS A 198 -15.57 -4.22 -2.69
CA LYS A 198 -16.03 -3.98 -1.31
C LYS A 198 -15.00 -4.43 -0.28
N GLU A 199 -14.44 -5.63 -0.46
CA GLU A 199 -13.46 -6.19 0.47
C GLU A 199 -12.12 -5.45 0.41
N LEU A 200 -11.73 -4.95 -0.77
CA LEU A 200 -10.62 -4.00 -0.91
C LEU A 200 -10.90 -2.69 -0.17
N ARG A 201 -12.14 -2.19 -0.19
CA ARG A 201 -12.49 -0.98 0.56
C ARG A 201 -12.35 -1.20 2.07
N SER A 202 -12.83 -2.34 2.56
CA SER A 202 -12.67 -2.78 3.95
C SER A 202 -11.19 -2.89 4.35
N LEU A 203 -10.35 -3.52 3.50
CA LEU A 203 -8.90 -3.61 3.71
C LEU A 203 -8.28 -2.23 3.90
N VAL A 204 -8.54 -1.30 2.98
CA VAL A 204 -7.90 0.01 3.06
C VAL A 204 -8.44 0.84 4.22
N ASP A 205 -9.67 0.61 4.67
CA ASP A 205 -10.21 1.23 5.89
C ASP A 205 -9.44 0.76 7.14
N LEU A 206 -9.14 -0.54 7.25
CA LEU A 206 -8.27 -1.08 8.31
C LEU A 206 -6.85 -0.50 8.23
N MET A 207 -6.29 -0.35 7.03
CA MET A 207 -4.99 0.30 6.84
C MET A 207 -5.01 1.75 7.30
N GLY A 208 -6.07 2.50 7.00
CA GLY A 208 -6.23 3.88 7.48
C GLY A 208 -6.30 3.99 9.01
N GLU A 209 -6.95 3.02 9.67
CA GLU A 209 -6.97 2.91 11.13
C GLU A 209 -5.55 2.60 11.68
N ALA A 210 -4.83 1.68 11.05
CA ALA A 210 -3.45 1.38 11.43
C ALA A 210 -2.52 2.60 11.24
N GLU A 211 -2.70 3.38 10.19
CA GLU A 211 -1.97 4.64 9.96
C GLU A 211 -2.23 5.64 11.09
N PHE A 212 -3.48 5.82 11.49
CA PHE A 212 -3.85 6.69 12.61
C PHE A 212 -3.18 6.25 13.91
N GLN A 213 -3.31 4.96 14.26
CA GLN A 213 -2.70 4.37 15.45
C GLN A 213 -1.17 4.47 15.43
N ARG A 214 -0.55 4.23 14.27
CA ARG A 214 0.91 4.34 14.09
C ARG A 214 1.39 5.76 14.35
N ILE A 215 0.74 6.77 13.76
CA ILE A 215 1.14 8.17 13.95
C ILE A 215 1.11 8.56 15.43
N LEU A 216 0.04 8.19 16.14
CA LEU A 216 -0.04 8.45 17.57
C LEU A 216 1.09 7.76 18.33
N LEU A 217 1.39 6.50 18.01
CA LEU A 217 2.50 5.77 18.64
C LEU A 217 3.85 6.44 18.39
N LEU A 218 4.11 6.90 17.15
CA LEU A 218 5.37 7.53 16.76
C LEU A 218 5.67 8.80 17.57
N THR A 219 4.66 9.55 17.99
CA THR A 219 4.85 10.72 18.88
C THR A 219 5.49 10.37 20.23
N THR A 220 5.42 9.09 20.63
CA THR A 220 5.97 8.58 21.90
C THR A 220 7.34 7.91 21.77
N LEU A 221 7.82 7.72 20.53
CA LEU A 221 9.04 6.96 20.25
C LEU A 221 10.24 7.89 19.98
N PRO A 222 11.47 7.47 20.29
CA PRO A 222 12.69 8.09 19.79
C PRO A 222 12.76 8.06 18.25
N LYS A 223 13.49 9.00 17.65
CA LYS A 223 13.56 9.16 16.18
C LYS A 223 14.02 7.90 15.45
N ASP A 224 15.01 7.18 15.99
CA ASP A 224 15.54 5.97 15.37
C ASP A 224 14.49 4.83 15.35
N GLU A 225 13.72 4.68 16.43
CA GLU A 225 12.61 3.73 16.50
C GLU A 225 11.49 4.09 15.52
N GLN A 226 11.20 5.40 15.36
CA GLN A 226 10.22 5.88 14.37
C GLN A 226 10.63 5.48 12.95
N ILE A 227 11.88 5.76 12.57
CA ILE A 227 12.42 5.46 11.23
C ILE A 227 12.36 3.95 10.97
N LYS A 228 12.84 3.13 11.91
CA LYS A 228 12.83 1.68 11.77
C LYS A 228 11.42 1.13 11.58
N MET A 229 10.47 1.61 12.38
CA MET A 229 9.08 1.16 12.32
C MET A 229 8.42 1.48 10.97
N ILE A 230 8.63 2.69 10.44
CA ILE A 230 8.06 3.11 9.15
C ILE A 230 8.66 2.33 7.99
N ILE A 231 9.99 2.18 7.95
CA ILE A 231 10.68 1.43 6.88
C ILE A 231 10.20 -0.02 6.86
N GLN A 232 10.17 -0.71 8.00
CA GLN A 232 9.72 -2.11 8.07
C GLN A 232 8.27 -2.30 7.62
N ALA A 233 7.37 -1.38 7.99
CA ALA A 233 5.97 -1.44 7.60
C ALA A 233 5.79 -1.26 6.08
N MET A 234 6.49 -0.28 5.50
CA MET A 234 6.37 0.01 4.07
C MET A 234 7.09 -1.03 3.19
N ASP A 235 8.21 -1.59 3.66
CA ASP A 235 8.94 -2.66 2.97
C ASP A 235 8.07 -3.90 2.80
N LYS A 236 7.40 -4.37 3.87
CA LYS A 236 6.44 -5.48 3.80
C LYS A 236 5.37 -5.23 2.74
N GLY A 237 4.77 -4.03 2.73
CA GLY A 237 3.72 -3.64 1.78
C GLY A 237 4.19 -3.43 0.34
N SER A 238 5.49 -3.25 0.11
CA SER A 238 6.05 -3.13 -1.25
C SER A 238 6.04 -4.45 -2.02
N THR A 239 5.96 -5.58 -1.32
CA THR A 239 5.99 -6.92 -1.93
C THR A 239 4.61 -7.47 -2.30
N ASP A 240 3.53 -6.75 -1.98
CA ASP A 240 2.16 -7.18 -2.25
C ASP A 240 1.77 -6.91 -3.72
N CYS A 241 2.15 -7.85 -4.58
CA CYS A 241 1.75 -7.96 -5.99
C CYS A 241 0.98 -9.25 -6.27
N SER A 242 0.34 -9.79 -5.22
CA SER A 242 -0.60 -10.91 -5.32
C SER A 242 -1.84 -10.51 -6.11
#